data_AF-A0A358DEG5-F1
#
_entry.id   AF-A0A358DEG5-F1
#
_cell.length_a   1.000
_cell.length_b   1.000
_cell.length_c   1.000
_cell.angle_alpha   90.00
_cell.angle_beta   90.00
_cell.angle_gamma   90.00
#
_symmetry.space_group_name_H-M   'P 1'
#
loop_
_entity.id
_entity.type
_entity.pdbx_description
1 polymer ?
#
loop_
_entity_poly.entity_id
_entity_poly.type
_entity_poly.pdbx_seq_one_letter_code
_entity_poly.pdbx_strand_id
1 'polypeptide(L)'
;TYFFKNIVPAVRWDAIDKHMNEKGFDVDRLTVGLGFGLTKKYFSSILRFDYEWYFINQELDILNLYEEMDSDKFTVELLLTF
;
A
#
# COMPACT_ATOMS: atom_id res chain seq x y z
N THR A 1 26.39 11.82 -11.85
CA THR A 1 24.93 11.71 -12.09
C THR A 1 24.32 11.00 -10.91
N TYR A 2 23.34 11.61 -10.24
CA TYR A 2 22.61 10.96 -9.15
C TYR A 2 21.51 10.06 -9.72
N PHE A 3 21.41 8.82 -9.24
CA PHE A 3 20.37 7.87 -9.67
C PHE A 3 18.97 8.26 -9.18
N PHE A 4 18.89 8.90 -8.02
CA PHE A 4 17.64 9.34 -7.41
C PHE A 4 17.55 10.87 -7.36
N LYS A 5 16.39 11.40 -7.75
CA LYS A 5 16.05 12.82 -7.69
C LYS A 5 15.46 13.20 -6.33
N ASN A 6 14.65 12.33 -5.74
CA ASN A 6 13.94 12.58 -4.50
C ASN A 6 13.58 11.27 -3.79
N ILE A 7 13.27 11.41 -2.50
CA ILE A 7 12.69 10.37 -1.65
C ILE A 7 11.30 10.87 -1.23
N VAL A 8 10.31 9.99 -1.26
CA VAL A 8 8.90 10.27 -1.00
C VAL A 8 8.41 9.34 0.10
N PRO A 9 8.36 9.78 1.37
CA PRO A 9 7.72 8.98 2.40
C PRO A 9 6.21 8.95 2.20
N ALA A 10 5.60 7.80 2.50
CA ALA A 10 4.17 7.58 2.40
C ALA A 10 3.65 6.85 3.64
N VAL A 11 2.50 7.31 4.14
CA VAL A 11 1.70 6.62 5.15
C VAL A 11 0.25 6.70 4.71
N ARG A 12 -0.46 5.58 4.75
CA ARG A 12 -1.88 5.48 4.42
C ARG A 12 -2.56 4.59 5.46
N TRP A 13 -3.71 5.02 5.94
CA TRP A 13 -4.61 4.18 6.71
C TRP A 13 -5.89 3.98 5.91
N ASP A 14 -6.28 2.73 5.71
CA ASP A 14 -7.51 2.34 5.05
C ASP A 14 -8.42 1.68 6.09
N ALA A 15 -9.70 2.05 6.06
CA ALA A 15 -10.72 1.52 6.95
C ALA A 15 -11.85 0.95 6.07
N ILE A 16 -12.08 -0.36 6.17
CA ILE A 16 -12.97 -1.12 5.27
C ILE A 16 -14.08 -1.74 6.11
N ASP A 17 -15.32 -1.52 5.70
CA ASP A 17 -16.51 -1.99 6.42
C ASP A 17 -17.58 -2.50 5.46
N LYS A 18 -18.22 -3.59 5.88
CA LYS A 18 -19.39 -4.23 5.26
C LYS A 18 -20.50 -4.39 6.31
N HIS A 19 -20.18 -4.56 7.58
CA HIS A 19 -21.11 -4.79 8.68
C HIS A 19 -21.44 -3.50 9.45
N MET A 20 -22.22 -2.61 8.81
CA MET A 20 -22.58 -1.29 9.35
C MET A 20 -23.32 -1.27 10.70
N ASN A 21 -23.80 -2.42 11.19
CA ASN A 21 -24.49 -2.54 12.48
C ASN A 21 -23.54 -2.85 13.66
N GLU A 22 -22.27 -3.12 13.38
CA GLU A 22 -21.26 -3.42 14.38
C GLU A 22 -20.37 -2.20 14.67
N LYS A 23 -19.78 -2.15 15.86
CA LYS A 23 -18.90 -1.04 16.22
C LYS A 23 -17.49 -1.31 15.71
N GLY A 24 -16.99 -0.43 14.86
CA GLY A 24 -15.62 -0.48 14.33
C GLY A 24 -15.60 -0.61 12.81
N PHE A 25 -14.43 -0.89 12.27
CA PHE A 25 -14.25 -1.32 10.89
C PHE A 25 -13.97 -2.82 10.88
N ASP A 26 -14.47 -3.51 9.86
CA ASP A 26 -14.22 -4.94 9.69
C ASP A 26 -12.73 -5.21 9.48
N VAL A 27 -12.08 -4.37 8.67
CA VAL A 27 -10.63 -4.44 8.41
C VAL A 27 -10.03 -3.05 8.42
N ASP A 28 -9.00 -2.88 9.24
CA ASP A 28 -8.11 -1.73 9.21
C ASP A 28 -6.80 -2.12 8.53
N ARG A 29 -6.26 -1.26 7.66
CA ARG A 29 -4.96 -1.47 7.04
C ARG A 29 -4.08 -0.25 7.21
N LEU A 30 -2.87 -0.45 7.72
CA LEU A 30 -1.85 0.59 7.79
C LEU A 30 -0.75 0.29 6.78
N THR A 31 -0.60 1.16 5.78
CA THR A 31 0.51 1.12 4.83
C THR A 31 1.55 2.18 5.21
N VAL A 32 2.82 1.79 5.28
CA VAL A 32 3.95 2.71 5.36
C VAL A 32 4.93 2.41 4.24
N GLY A 33 5.60 3.42 3.72
CA GLY A 33 6.58 3.17 2.68
C GLY A 33 7.43 4.34 2.27
N LEU A 34 8.35 4.03 1.38
CA LEU A 34 9.33 4.96 0.81
C LEU A 34 9.39 4.78 -0.70
N GLY A 35 9.17 5.88 -1.42
CA GLY A 35 9.35 5.98 -2.85
C GLY A 35 10.64 6.68 -3.22
N PHE A 36 11.37 6.15 -4.21
CA PHE A 36 12.59 6.73 -4.76
C PHE A 36 12.33 7.18 -6.19
N GLY A 37 12.23 8.50 -6.41
CA GLY A 37 12.03 9.02 -7.75
C GLY A 37 13.33 8.97 -8.55
N LEU A 38 13.28 8.31 -9.72
CA LEU A 38 14.43 8.13 -10.58
C LEU A 38 14.69 9.39 -11.43
N THR A 39 15.97 9.68 -11.68
CA THR A 39 16.36 10.87 -12.44
C THR A 39 15.98 10.73 -13.92
N LYS A 40 15.27 11.73 -14.46
CA LYS A 40 14.62 11.70 -15.78
C LYS A 40 15.56 12.02 -16.96
N LYS A 41 15.29 11.41 -18.12
CA LYS A 41 15.55 12.00 -19.47
C LYS A 41 14.31 12.06 -20.36
N TYR A 42 13.36 11.11 -20.27
CA TYR A 42 12.12 11.08 -21.08
C TYR A 42 10.84 10.77 -20.26
N PHE A 43 10.82 9.77 -19.37
CA PHE A 43 9.64 9.36 -18.57
C PHE A 43 9.88 9.48 -17.07
N SER A 44 8.83 9.78 -16.29
CA SER A 44 8.96 9.98 -14.84
C SER A 44 8.76 8.63 -14.20
N SER A 45 9.57 8.30 -13.21
CA SER A 45 9.41 7.02 -12.54
C SER A 45 9.75 7.10 -11.07
N ILE A 46 9.09 6.23 -10.31
CA ILE A 46 9.30 6.07 -8.88
C ILE A 46 9.31 4.58 -8.55
N LEU A 47 10.33 4.16 -7.79
CA LEU A 47 10.41 2.83 -7.21
C LEU A 47 9.91 2.92 -5.77
N ARG A 48 8.81 2.23 -5.45
CA ARG A 48 8.21 2.23 -4.11
C ARG A 48 8.46 0.92 -3.40
N PHE A 49 8.66 1.04 -2.09
CA PHE A 49 8.74 -0.05 -1.14
C PHE A 49 7.74 0.24 -0.04
N ASP A 50 6.67 -0.55 0.00
CA ASP A 50 5.58 -0.34 0.94
C ASP A 50 5.41 -1.61 1.79
N TYR A 51 5.10 -1.43 3.06
CA TYR A 51 4.69 -2.48 3.98
C TYR A 51 3.26 -2.20 4.41
N GLU A 52 2.40 -3.21 4.32
CA GLU A 52 1.00 -3.14 4.71
C GLU A 52 0.75 -4.07 5.90
N TRP A 53 0.29 -3.50 7.01
CA TRP A 53 -0.25 -4.25 8.16
C TRP A 53 -1.76 -4.32 8.05
N TYR A 54 -2.32 -5.51 8.23
CA TYR A 54 -3.76 -5.76 8.23
C TYR A 54 -4.22 -6.13 9.65
N PHE A 55 -5.23 -5.41 10.14
CA PHE A 55 -5.90 -5.66 11.40
C PHE A 55 -7.32 -6.11 11.09
N ILE A 56 -7.55 -7.42 11.14
CA ILE A 56 -8.82 -8.04 10.79
C ILE A 56 -9.63 -8.20 12.07
N ASN A 57 -10.72 -7.43 12.17
CA ASN A 57 -11.71 -7.61 13.23
C ASN A 57 -12.81 -8.58 12.78
N GLN A 58 -13.18 -8.51 11.50
CA GLN A 58 -14.11 -9.43 10.85
C GLN A 58 -13.61 -9.82 9.47
N GLU A 59 -13.75 -11.09 9.12
CA GLU A 59 -13.42 -11.57 7.78
C GLU A 59 -14.37 -10.98 6.75
N LEU A 60 -13.80 -10.48 5.65
CA LEU A 60 -14.54 -10.01 4.50
C LEU A 60 -14.32 -11.00 3.35
N ASP A 61 -15.41 -11.58 2.84
CA ASP A 61 -15.34 -12.54 1.71
C ASP A 61 -14.54 -11.97 0.51
N ILE A 62 -14.59 -10.66 0.29
CA ILE A 62 -13.87 -9.96 -0.79
C ILE A 62 -12.36 -9.88 -0.56
N LEU A 63 -11.90 -10.03 0.68
CA LEU A 63 -10.50 -10.02 1.08
C LEU A 63 -9.97 -11.42 1.46
N ASN A 64 -10.83 -12.44 1.48
CA ASN A 64 -10.48 -13.82 1.82
C ASN A 64 -10.61 -14.78 0.61
N LEU A 65 -10.39 -14.27 -0.60
CA LEU A 65 -10.37 -15.12 -1.81
C LEU A 65 -9.10 -15.98 -1.89
N TYR A 66 -8.00 -15.49 -1.31
CA TYR A 66 -6.70 -16.16 -1.20
C TYR A 66 -6.05 -15.78 0.13
N GLU A 67 -5.21 -16.66 0.68
CA GLU A 67 -4.59 -16.54 2.02
C GLU A 67 -3.74 -15.26 2.16
N GLU A 68 -3.22 -14.72 1.05
CA GLU A 68 -2.31 -13.57 1.05
C GLU A 68 -3.02 -12.22 0.88
N MET A 69 -4.34 -12.20 0.68
CA MET A 69 -5.07 -10.97 0.36
C MET A 69 -5.25 -10.05 1.56
N ASP A 70 -5.52 -10.61 2.73
CA ASP A 70 -5.67 -9.90 4.01
C ASP A 70 -4.48 -10.13 4.97
N SER A 71 -3.40 -10.76 4.47
CA SER A 71 -2.16 -10.90 5.23
C SER A 71 -1.28 -9.66 5.18
N ASP A 72 -0.49 -9.46 6.25
CA ASP A 72 0.62 -8.51 6.26
C ASP A 72 1.56 -8.78 5.08
N LYS A 73 1.95 -7.73 4.35
CA LYS A 73 2.75 -7.90 3.13
C LYS A 73 3.69 -6.74 2.85
N PHE A 74 4.75 -7.06 2.13
CA PHE A 74 5.69 -6.09 1.59
C PHE A 74 5.58 -6.06 0.07
N THR A 75 5.42 -4.87 -0.51
CA THR A 75 5.29 -4.67 -1.95
C THR A 75 6.45 -3.84 -2.49
N VAL A 76 6.85 -4.18 -3.72
CA VAL A 76 7.82 -3.40 -4.50
C VAL A 76 7.18 -3.03 -5.81
N GLU A 77 7.10 -1.74 -6.10
CA GLU A 77 6.38 -1.24 -7.28
C GLU A 77 7.25 -0.27 -8.09
N LEU A 78 7.25 -0.45 -9.41
CA LEU A 78 7.80 0.51 -10.35
C LEU A 78 6.66 1.24 -11.05
N LEU A 79 6.47 2.51 -10.73
CA LEU A 79 5.47 3.36 -11.37
C LEU A 79 6.14 4.20 -12.47
N LEU A 80 5.56 4.18 -13.67
CA LEU A 80 6.02 4.96 -14.83
C LEU A 80 4.94 5.98 -15.23
N THR A 81 5.34 7.22 -15.50
CA THR A 81 4.48 8.30 -16.02
C THR A 81 5.08 8.86 -17.30
N PHE A 82 4.33 8.76 -18.40
CA PHE A 82 4.73 9.11 -19.76
C PHE A 82 4.15 10.45 -20.22
#